data_AF-A0A835ZBZ8-F1
#
_entry.id   AF-A0A835ZBZ8-F1
#
_cell.length_a   1.000
_cell.length_b   1.000
_cell.length_c   1.000
_cell.angle_alpha   90.00
_cell.angle_beta   90.00
_cell.angle_gamma   90.00
#
_symmetry.space_group_name_H-M   'P 1'
#
loop_
_entity.id
_entity.type
_entity.pdbx_description
1 polymer ?
#
loop_
_entity_poly.entity_id
_entity_poly.type
_entity_poly.pdbx_seq_one_letter_code
_entity_poly.pdbx_strand_id
1 'polypeptide(L)'
;MAPFITIGSARVRKCPDISKSIMANPLLAAEYDAALNGGIEGEFIYKSCSVLLNWRHTCVDGSENTWAAAPADRSKGRNCRNCYRLNNIQDNFLTLNGERATICRNPEDSIMADDTLAAEYKPELNGGINGNLILKGCGIRVQWQHKCTDGVDHVWSATPKGRTQGRGCSRCDDLRYIFINADTRIRICEDPANSIMADPVLAAQYFPELNNGIDGVRIFSQCNAPVIWRHQCSHGCGETHTWSATVSNRTVFGRGCPHCVSCQCLV
;
A
#
# COMPACT_ATOMS: atom_id res chain seq x y z
N MET A 1 10.62 -5.50 -46.33
CA MET A 1 9.76 -6.37 -45.48
C MET A 1 8.44 -6.64 -46.21
N ALA A 2 7.87 -7.84 -46.08
CA ALA A 2 6.61 -8.18 -46.74
C ALA A 2 5.46 -7.30 -46.20
N PRO A 3 4.64 -6.66 -47.06
CA PRO A 3 3.57 -5.75 -46.63
C PRO A 3 2.34 -6.47 -46.06
N PHE A 4 2.35 -7.80 -46.06
CA PHE A 4 1.25 -8.65 -45.62
C PHE A 4 1.78 -9.73 -44.68
N ILE A 5 0.91 -10.13 -43.75
CA ILE A 5 1.09 -11.29 -42.88
C ILE A 5 -0.06 -12.26 -43.15
N THR A 6 0.18 -13.54 -42.92
CA THR A 6 -0.82 -14.61 -43.08
C THR A 6 -1.24 -15.07 -41.70
N ILE A 7 -2.54 -14.99 -41.42
CA ILE A 7 -3.15 -15.41 -40.14
C ILE A 7 -4.13 -16.54 -40.48
N GLY A 8 -3.74 -17.79 -40.19
CA GLY A 8 -4.47 -18.96 -40.67
C GLY A 8 -4.52 -18.98 -42.21
N SER A 9 -5.72 -18.95 -42.80
CA SER A 9 -5.92 -18.85 -44.25
C SER A 9 -6.06 -17.41 -44.76
N ALA A 10 -6.13 -16.41 -43.87
CA ALA A 10 -6.36 -15.01 -44.23
C ALA A 10 -5.05 -14.27 -44.48
N ARG A 11 -5.00 -13.45 -45.54
CA ARG A 11 -3.88 -12.56 -45.85
C ARG A 11 -4.27 -11.13 -45.49
N VAL A 12 -3.59 -10.55 -44.49
CA VAL A 12 -3.91 -9.20 -43.98
C VAL A 12 -2.72 -8.26 -44.13
N ARG A 13 -2.99 -6.96 -44.29
CA ARG A 13 -1.94 -5.94 -44.35
C ARG A 13 -1.24 -5.86 -42.99
N LYS A 14 0.09 -5.88 -43.01
CA LYS A 14 0.94 -5.71 -41.83
C LYS A 14 0.70 -4.30 -41.24
N CYS A 15 0.47 -4.20 -39.94
CA CYS A 15 0.39 -2.91 -39.24
C CYS A 15 1.78 -2.27 -39.24
N PRO A 16 1.95 -1.04 -39.78
CA PRO A 16 3.24 -0.37 -39.85
C PRO A 16 3.55 0.46 -38.60
N ASP A 17 2.58 0.61 -37.69
CA ASP A 17 2.60 1.55 -36.59
C ASP A 17 2.02 0.88 -35.34
N ILE A 18 2.86 0.71 -34.32
CA ILE A 18 2.48 0.00 -33.08
C ILE A 18 1.30 0.68 -32.38
N SER A 19 1.14 2.01 -32.50
CA SER A 19 0.02 2.76 -31.89
C SER A 19 -1.36 2.38 -32.45
N LYS A 20 -1.39 1.76 -33.62
CA LYS A 20 -2.61 1.26 -34.29
C LYS A 20 -2.77 -0.25 -34.14
N SER A 21 -1.79 -0.91 -33.55
CA SER A 21 -1.78 -2.36 -33.36
C SER A 21 -2.58 -2.79 -32.13
N ILE A 22 -2.76 -4.11 -31.95
CA ILE A 22 -3.34 -4.66 -30.71
C ILE A 22 -2.45 -4.39 -29.48
N MET A 23 -1.14 -4.15 -29.67
CA MET A 23 -0.22 -3.84 -28.57
C MET A 23 -0.44 -2.45 -27.97
N ALA A 24 -1.11 -1.55 -28.70
CA ALA A 24 -1.48 -0.24 -28.18
C ALA A 24 -2.63 -0.29 -27.15
N ASN A 25 -3.34 -1.42 -27.05
CA ASN A 25 -4.35 -1.63 -26.02
C ASN A 25 -3.81 -2.68 -25.03
N PRO A 26 -3.46 -2.30 -23.78
CA PRO A 26 -2.78 -3.23 -22.90
C PRO A 26 -3.67 -4.40 -22.44
N LEU A 27 -5.00 -4.28 -22.50
CA LEU A 27 -5.90 -5.43 -22.28
C LEU A 27 -5.79 -6.47 -23.40
N LEU A 28 -5.68 -6.01 -24.65
CA LEU A 28 -5.46 -6.91 -25.78
C LEU A 28 -4.05 -7.48 -25.75
N ALA A 29 -3.05 -6.67 -25.44
CA ALA A 29 -1.66 -7.11 -25.31
C ALA A 29 -1.51 -8.20 -24.23
N ALA A 30 -2.17 -8.04 -23.09
CA ALA A 30 -2.13 -9.00 -21.98
C ALA A 30 -2.81 -10.35 -22.30
N GLU A 31 -3.81 -10.34 -23.18
CA GLU A 31 -4.54 -11.55 -23.58
C GLU A 31 -3.99 -12.18 -24.88
N TYR A 32 -3.11 -11.48 -25.61
CA TYR A 32 -2.57 -11.96 -26.87
C TYR A 32 -1.39 -12.91 -26.64
N ASP A 33 -1.47 -14.09 -27.24
CA ASP A 33 -0.42 -15.11 -27.20
C ASP A 33 0.05 -15.36 -28.63
N ALA A 34 1.28 -14.94 -28.96
CA ALA A 34 1.84 -15.11 -30.30
C ALA A 34 1.98 -16.59 -30.67
N ALA A 35 2.25 -17.48 -29.71
CA ALA A 35 2.42 -18.91 -29.96
C ALA A 35 1.10 -19.54 -30.43
N LEU A 36 -0.04 -19.08 -29.90
CA LEU A 36 -1.38 -19.50 -30.35
C LEU A 36 -1.76 -18.97 -31.75
N ASN A 37 -0.99 -18.02 -32.29
CA ASN A 37 -1.23 -17.35 -33.56
C ASN A 37 -0.07 -17.53 -34.55
N GLY A 38 0.64 -18.66 -34.48
CA GLY A 38 1.68 -19.01 -35.44
C GLY A 38 2.95 -18.17 -35.32
N GLY A 39 3.23 -17.61 -34.14
CA GLY A 39 4.41 -16.77 -33.86
C GLY A 39 4.30 -15.33 -34.36
N ILE A 40 3.10 -14.89 -34.78
CA ILE A 40 2.90 -13.53 -35.29
C ILE A 40 2.91 -12.56 -34.12
N GLU A 41 3.81 -11.59 -34.16
CA GLU A 41 3.88 -10.55 -33.13
C GLU A 41 2.68 -9.59 -33.23
N GLY A 42 2.12 -9.24 -32.08
CA GLY A 42 0.91 -8.43 -32.00
C GLY A 42 1.07 -7.02 -32.57
N GLU A 43 2.29 -6.47 -32.58
CA GLU A 43 2.56 -5.14 -33.14
C GLU A 43 2.25 -5.03 -34.64
N PHE A 44 2.21 -6.17 -35.33
CA PHE A 44 1.92 -6.25 -36.76
C PHE A 44 0.43 -6.40 -37.07
N ILE A 45 -0.43 -6.45 -36.06
CA ILE A 45 -1.86 -6.70 -36.20
C ILE A 45 -2.63 -5.45 -35.80
N TYR A 46 -3.42 -4.89 -36.73
CA TYR A 46 -4.30 -3.75 -36.44
C TYR A 46 -5.35 -4.09 -35.38
N LYS A 47 -5.65 -3.14 -34.49
CA LYS A 47 -6.80 -3.24 -33.55
C LYS A 47 -8.15 -3.35 -34.26
N SER A 48 -8.25 -2.88 -35.50
CA SER A 48 -9.44 -2.99 -36.34
C SER A 48 -9.49 -4.26 -37.20
N CYS A 49 -8.56 -5.19 -37.01
CA CYS A 49 -8.54 -6.45 -37.76
C CYS A 49 -9.80 -7.27 -37.45
N SER A 50 -10.45 -7.78 -38.50
CA SER A 50 -11.65 -8.62 -38.42
C SER A 50 -11.35 -10.12 -38.49
N VAL A 51 -10.10 -10.51 -38.71
CA VAL A 51 -9.68 -11.91 -38.71
C VAL A 51 -9.64 -12.43 -37.27
N LEU A 52 -10.12 -13.65 -37.08
CA LEU A 52 -10.10 -14.31 -35.78
C LEU A 52 -8.66 -14.61 -35.37
N LEU A 53 -8.31 -14.18 -34.16
CA LEU A 53 -7.10 -14.57 -33.46
C LEU A 53 -7.47 -15.45 -32.27
N ASN A 54 -6.54 -16.30 -31.87
CA ASN A 54 -6.63 -17.05 -30.63
C ASN A 54 -6.10 -16.19 -29.49
N TRP A 55 -6.90 -16.04 -28.45
CA TRP A 55 -6.57 -15.29 -27.25
C TRP A 55 -6.42 -16.27 -26.08
N ARG A 56 -5.65 -15.87 -25.07
CA ARG A 56 -5.53 -16.59 -23.81
C ARG A 56 -5.93 -15.66 -22.66
N HIS A 57 -6.64 -16.20 -21.68
CA HIS A 57 -6.91 -15.52 -20.43
C HIS A 57 -7.04 -16.52 -19.30
N THR A 58 -6.31 -16.27 -18.22
CA THR A 58 -6.53 -16.94 -16.94
C THR A 58 -7.77 -16.32 -16.28
N CYS A 59 -8.84 -17.11 -16.17
CA CYS A 59 -10.07 -16.68 -15.51
C CYS A 59 -9.87 -16.57 -13.99
N VAL A 60 -10.87 -15.93 -13.37
CA VAL A 60 -10.95 -15.67 -11.93
C VAL A 60 -10.86 -16.95 -11.07
N ASP A 61 -11.37 -18.07 -11.59
CA ASP A 61 -11.31 -19.40 -10.95
C ASP A 61 -9.99 -20.14 -11.19
N GLY A 62 -8.99 -19.47 -11.80
CA GLY A 62 -7.71 -20.06 -12.18
C GLY A 62 -7.78 -20.93 -13.44
N SER A 63 -8.94 -21.03 -14.10
CA SER A 63 -9.02 -21.78 -15.35
C SER A 63 -8.32 -21.02 -16.47
N GLU A 64 -7.42 -21.71 -17.17
CA GLU A 64 -6.80 -21.22 -18.39
C GLU A 64 -7.78 -21.37 -19.55
N ASN A 65 -8.11 -20.26 -20.20
CA ASN A 65 -9.08 -20.25 -21.27
C ASN A 65 -8.49 -19.69 -22.54
N THR A 66 -8.76 -20.39 -23.64
CA THR A 66 -8.44 -19.92 -24.99
C THR A 66 -9.71 -19.77 -25.80
N TRP A 67 -9.83 -18.69 -26.57
CA TRP A 67 -10.96 -18.51 -27.49
C TRP A 67 -10.55 -17.76 -28.75
N ALA A 68 -11.33 -17.94 -29.82
CA ALA A 68 -11.17 -17.21 -31.06
C ALA A 68 -12.06 -15.95 -31.09
N ALA A 69 -11.48 -14.79 -31.37
CA ALA A 69 -12.21 -13.53 -31.56
C ALA A 69 -11.44 -12.55 -32.45
N ALA A 70 -12.16 -11.65 -33.12
CA ALA A 70 -11.53 -10.60 -33.92
C ALA A 70 -11.04 -9.44 -33.03
N PRO A 71 -9.83 -8.89 -33.27
CA PRO A 71 -9.36 -7.66 -32.62
C PRO A 71 -10.36 -6.50 -32.66
N ALA A 72 -11.08 -6.33 -33.77
CA ALA A 72 -12.08 -5.27 -33.93
C ALA A 72 -13.24 -5.36 -32.93
N ASP A 73 -13.66 -6.58 -32.58
CA ASP A 73 -14.72 -6.82 -31.61
C ASP A 73 -14.20 -6.75 -30.18
N ARG A 74 -13.00 -7.29 -29.96
CA ARG A 74 -12.28 -7.21 -28.69
C ARG A 74 -12.01 -5.76 -28.29
N SER A 75 -11.61 -4.92 -29.23
CA SER A 75 -11.38 -3.47 -29.02
C SER A 75 -12.64 -2.70 -28.61
N LYS A 76 -13.83 -3.29 -28.82
CA LYS A 76 -15.14 -2.73 -28.39
C LYS A 76 -15.59 -3.27 -27.03
N GLY A 77 -14.76 -4.05 -26.33
CA GLY A 77 -15.03 -4.54 -24.98
C GLY A 77 -15.73 -5.91 -24.90
N ARG A 78 -15.74 -6.70 -25.98
CA ARG A 78 -16.22 -8.09 -25.90
C ARG A 78 -15.14 -8.95 -25.22
N ASN A 79 -15.36 -9.31 -23.96
CA ASN A 79 -14.39 -10.05 -23.13
C ASN A 79 -14.49 -11.58 -23.31
N CYS A 80 -13.62 -12.32 -22.62
CA CYS A 80 -13.65 -13.78 -22.56
C CYS A 80 -15.05 -14.30 -22.21
N ARG A 81 -15.53 -15.29 -22.98
CA ARG A 81 -16.89 -15.84 -22.84
C ARG A 81 -17.11 -16.58 -21.53
N ASN A 82 -16.05 -17.10 -20.91
CA ASN A 82 -16.12 -17.73 -19.59
C ASN A 82 -16.17 -16.68 -18.47
N CYS A 83 -15.41 -15.57 -18.57
CA CYS A 83 -15.58 -14.41 -17.68
C CYS A 83 -16.98 -13.80 -17.74
N TYR A 84 -17.59 -13.75 -18.93
CA TYR A 84 -18.97 -13.30 -19.11
C TYR A 84 -19.99 -14.23 -18.42
N ARG A 85 -19.72 -15.54 -18.36
CA ARG A 85 -20.58 -16.55 -17.73
C ARG A 85 -20.41 -16.67 -16.22
N LEU A 86 -19.25 -16.31 -15.67
CA LEU A 86 -18.92 -16.42 -14.24
C LEU A 86 -19.45 -15.25 -13.37
N ASN A 87 -20.47 -14.51 -13.83
CA ASN A 87 -21.25 -13.50 -13.08
C ASN A 87 -20.53 -12.28 -12.46
N ASN A 88 -19.21 -12.16 -12.52
CA ASN A 88 -18.50 -11.02 -11.89
C ASN A 88 -18.17 -9.86 -12.83
N ILE A 89 -18.38 -10.02 -14.15
CA ILE A 89 -18.18 -8.97 -15.16
C ILE A 89 -19.39 -8.96 -16.10
N GLN A 90 -20.45 -8.25 -15.72
CA GLN A 90 -21.64 -8.02 -16.54
C GLN A 90 -21.77 -6.53 -16.86
N ASP A 91 -22.07 -6.17 -18.10
CA ASP A 91 -22.42 -4.80 -18.51
C ASP A 91 -21.43 -3.68 -18.09
N ASN A 92 -20.12 -3.96 -18.10
CA ASN A 92 -19.04 -3.07 -17.61
C ASN A 92 -18.97 -2.87 -16.08
N PHE A 93 -19.58 -3.75 -15.30
CA PHE A 93 -19.51 -3.70 -13.85
C PHE A 93 -18.79 -4.91 -13.27
N LEU A 94 -17.96 -4.64 -12.27
CA LEU A 94 -17.35 -5.61 -11.37
C LEU A 94 -18.24 -5.74 -10.13
N THR A 95 -18.52 -6.96 -9.70
CA THR A 95 -19.14 -7.21 -8.38
C THR A 95 -18.16 -7.95 -7.49
N LEU A 96 -17.91 -7.44 -6.29
CA LEU A 96 -17.06 -8.05 -5.27
C LEU A 96 -17.64 -7.77 -3.90
N ASN A 97 -17.74 -8.80 -3.05
CA ASN A 97 -18.27 -8.69 -1.68
C ASN A 97 -19.68 -8.05 -1.60
N GLY A 98 -20.52 -8.27 -2.61
CA GLY A 98 -21.86 -7.67 -2.70
C GLY A 98 -21.89 -6.20 -3.15
N GLU A 99 -20.73 -5.60 -3.40
CA GLU A 99 -20.62 -4.23 -3.91
C GLU A 99 -20.35 -4.24 -5.43
N ARG A 100 -20.87 -3.23 -6.13
CA ARG A 100 -20.76 -3.10 -7.58
C ARG A 100 -19.97 -1.85 -7.97
N ALA A 101 -18.98 -2.01 -8.85
CA ALA A 101 -18.14 -0.94 -9.38
C ALA A 101 -18.09 -0.94 -10.91
N THR A 102 -17.79 0.21 -11.50
CA THR A 102 -17.43 0.25 -12.92
C THR A 102 -16.04 -0.36 -13.10
N ILE A 103 -15.87 -1.21 -14.12
CA ILE A 103 -14.56 -1.77 -14.45
C ILE A 103 -13.60 -0.67 -14.91
N CYS A 104 -12.34 -0.78 -14.49
CA CYS A 104 -11.27 0.01 -15.05
C CYS A 104 -11.06 -0.37 -16.53
N ARG A 105 -11.07 0.63 -17.41
CA ARG A 105 -10.88 0.43 -18.87
C ARG A 105 -9.49 0.83 -19.36
N ASN A 106 -8.76 1.58 -18.55
CA ASN A 106 -7.41 2.04 -18.83
C ASN A 106 -6.46 1.52 -17.73
N PRO A 107 -5.51 0.64 -18.04
CA PRO A 107 -4.61 0.06 -17.05
C PRO A 107 -3.85 1.08 -16.20
N GLU A 108 -3.54 2.27 -16.72
CA GLU A 108 -2.88 3.36 -15.98
C GLU A 108 -3.72 3.92 -14.81
N ASP A 109 -5.05 3.80 -14.91
CA ASP A 109 -6.00 4.23 -13.88
C ASP A 109 -6.29 3.12 -12.86
N SER A 110 -5.73 1.91 -13.08
CA SER A 110 -5.97 0.75 -12.22
C SER A 110 -5.08 0.72 -10.98
N ILE A 111 -5.48 -0.01 -9.95
CA ILE A 111 -4.65 -0.19 -8.74
C ILE A 111 -3.30 -0.85 -9.05
N MET A 112 -3.14 -1.53 -10.18
CA MET A 112 -1.87 -2.16 -10.55
C MET A 112 -0.86 -1.18 -11.15
N ALA A 113 -1.30 0.01 -11.55
CA ALA A 113 -0.42 1.09 -12.02
C ALA A 113 0.10 1.98 -10.86
N ASP A 114 -0.06 1.55 -9.62
CA ASP A 114 0.54 2.16 -8.44
C ASP A 114 1.31 1.07 -7.70
N ASP A 115 2.63 1.19 -7.62
CA ASP A 115 3.51 0.16 -7.06
C ASP A 115 3.16 -0.19 -5.61
N THR A 116 2.71 0.80 -4.83
CA THR A 116 2.33 0.59 -3.42
C THR A 116 1.06 -0.24 -3.33
N LEU A 117 0.07 0.05 -4.17
CA LEU A 117 -1.18 -0.71 -4.21
C LEU A 117 -0.97 -2.09 -4.82
N ALA A 118 -0.19 -2.20 -5.88
CA ALA A 118 0.13 -3.45 -6.55
C ALA A 118 0.85 -4.44 -5.62
N ALA A 119 1.79 -3.95 -4.80
CA ALA A 119 2.50 -4.78 -3.82
C ALA A 119 1.55 -5.41 -2.79
N GLU A 120 0.51 -4.68 -2.41
CA GLU A 120 -0.41 -5.05 -1.33
C GLU A 120 -1.70 -5.73 -1.79
N TYR A 121 -2.03 -5.66 -3.08
CA TYR A 121 -3.19 -6.34 -3.63
C TYR A 121 -2.86 -7.80 -3.97
N LYS A 122 -3.74 -8.72 -3.53
CA LYS A 122 -3.65 -10.15 -3.83
C LYS A 122 -4.97 -10.64 -4.44
N PRO A 123 -4.99 -11.09 -5.71
CA PRO A 123 -6.21 -11.60 -6.35
C PRO A 123 -6.88 -12.71 -5.52
N GLU A 124 -6.10 -13.62 -4.93
CA GLU A 124 -6.56 -14.74 -4.11
C GLU A 124 -7.36 -14.31 -2.87
N LEU A 125 -7.09 -13.12 -2.30
CA LEU A 125 -7.87 -12.56 -1.18
C LEU A 125 -9.14 -11.84 -1.65
N ASN A 126 -9.29 -11.63 -2.95
CA ASN A 126 -10.34 -10.84 -3.59
C ASN A 126 -11.14 -11.66 -4.59
N GLY A 127 -11.30 -12.95 -4.30
CA GLY A 127 -12.07 -13.87 -5.14
C GLY A 127 -11.54 -13.99 -6.55
N GLY A 128 -10.22 -13.84 -6.75
CA GLY A 128 -9.51 -14.00 -8.04
C GLY A 128 -9.57 -12.78 -8.96
N ILE A 129 -10.11 -11.64 -8.52
CA ILE A 129 -10.24 -10.47 -9.39
C ILE A 129 -8.87 -9.88 -9.72
N ASN A 130 -8.60 -9.70 -11.01
CA ASN A 130 -7.42 -9.01 -11.50
C ASN A 130 -7.48 -7.52 -11.13
N GLY A 131 -6.46 -7.02 -10.42
CA GLY A 131 -6.39 -5.63 -9.99
C GLY A 131 -6.44 -4.61 -11.15
N ASN A 132 -6.05 -5.00 -12.37
CA ASN A 132 -6.17 -4.13 -13.54
C ASN A 132 -7.61 -3.70 -13.85
N LEU A 133 -8.60 -4.44 -13.33
CA LEU A 133 -10.02 -4.14 -13.49
C LEU A 133 -10.57 -3.17 -12.42
N ILE A 134 -9.75 -2.80 -11.42
CA ILE A 134 -10.17 -1.98 -10.28
C ILE A 134 -9.54 -0.59 -10.40
N LEU A 135 -10.39 0.44 -10.48
CA LEU A 135 -9.95 1.84 -10.53
C LEU A 135 -9.32 2.27 -9.19
N LYS A 136 -8.24 3.05 -9.25
CA LYS A 136 -7.63 3.75 -8.09
C LYS A 136 -8.65 4.55 -7.27
N GLY A 137 -9.58 5.22 -7.96
CA GLY A 137 -10.65 6.02 -7.34
C GLY A 137 -11.88 5.23 -6.89
N CYS A 138 -11.85 3.90 -6.95
CA CYS A 138 -13.03 3.07 -6.68
C CYS A 138 -13.40 3.05 -5.19
N GLY A 139 -14.71 3.02 -4.93
CA GLY A 139 -15.29 2.96 -3.59
C GLY A 139 -15.53 1.55 -3.07
N ILE A 140 -15.27 0.50 -3.86
CA ILE A 140 -15.50 -0.87 -3.40
C ILE A 140 -14.47 -1.29 -2.37
N ARG A 141 -14.90 -2.12 -1.42
CA ARG A 141 -14.01 -2.73 -0.43
C ARG A 141 -13.34 -3.98 -0.97
N VAL A 142 -12.01 -3.94 -0.96
CA VAL A 142 -11.14 -5.06 -1.31
C VAL A 142 -10.27 -5.41 -0.09
N GLN A 143 -9.77 -6.63 -0.05
CA GLN A 143 -8.80 -7.10 0.93
C GLN A 143 -7.39 -6.74 0.45
N TRP A 144 -6.65 -6.07 1.31
CA TRP A 144 -5.23 -5.73 1.13
C TRP A 144 -4.39 -6.59 2.06
N GLN A 145 -3.15 -6.86 1.66
CA GLN A 145 -2.17 -7.57 2.47
C GLN A 145 -0.86 -6.79 2.52
N HIS A 146 -0.25 -6.67 3.69
CA HIS A 146 1.02 -6.00 3.88
C HIS A 146 1.85 -6.78 4.88
N LYS A 147 3.10 -7.06 4.51
CA LYS A 147 4.06 -7.68 5.40
C LYS A 147 4.61 -6.64 6.37
N CYS A 148 4.19 -6.71 7.62
CA CYS A 148 4.55 -5.72 8.63
C CYS A 148 5.96 -5.99 9.20
N THR A 149 6.52 -4.96 9.84
CA THR A 149 7.81 -5.02 10.53
C THR A 149 7.80 -5.93 11.76
N ASP A 150 6.63 -6.29 12.28
CA ASP A 150 6.49 -7.29 13.35
C ASP A 150 6.64 -8.74 12.84
N GLY A 151 6.88 -8.93 11.54
CA GLY A 151 7.05 -10.24 10.92
C GLY A 151 5.75 -10.94 10.54
N VAL A 152 4.59 -10.31 10.76
CA VAL A 152 3.26 -10.85 10.47
C VAL A 152 2.64 -10.12 9.27
N ASP A 153 2.02 -10.89 8.39
CA ASP A 153 1.23 -10.32 7.30
C ASP A 153 -0.11 -9.83 7.85
N HIS A 154 -0.39 -8.54 7.64
CA HIS A 154 -1.67 -7.94 7.99
C HIS A 154 -2.59 -7.98 6.78
N VAL A 155 -3.77 -8.57 6.93
CA VAL A 155 -4.85 -8.51 5.94
C VAL A 155 -5.94 -7.59 6.44
N TRP A 156 -6.39 -6.62 5.62
CA TRP A 156 -7.44 -5.69 6.01
C TRP A 156 -8.34 -5.24 4.85
N SER A 157 -9.57 -4.86 5.18
CA SER A 157 -10.56 -4.35 4.21
C SER A 157 -10.48 -2.82 4.09
N ALA A 158 -10.21 -2.32 2.88
CA ALA A 158 -10.23 -0.90 2.58
C ALA A 158 -10.60 -0.63 1.10
N THR A 159 -11.00 0.60 0.80
CA THR A 159 -11.31 1.00 -0.58
C THR A 159 -10.05 1.49 -1.30
N PRO A 160 -9.88 1.20 -2.61
CA PRO A 160 -8.80 1.79 -3.42
C PRO A 160 -8.71 3.32 -3.30
N LYS A 161 -9.86 4.00 -3.29
CA LYS A 161 -9.92 5.46 -3.06
C LYS A 161 -9.31 5.89 -1.73
N GLY A 162 -9.57 5.14 -0.65
CA GLY A 162 -8.96 5.45 0.64
C GLY A 162 -7.45 5.23 0.65
N ARG A 163 -7.00 4.19 -0.04
CA ARG A 163 -5.57 3.85 -0.17
C ARG A 163 -4.77 4.91 -0.92
N THR A 164 -5.32 5.39 -2.05
CA THR A 164 -4.71 6.48 -2.84
C THR A 164 -4.66 7.81 -2.09
N GLN A 165 -5.50 7.99 -1.06
CA GLN A 165 -5.45 9.12 -0.14
C GLN A 165 -4.45 8.92 1.03
N GLY A 166 -3.60 7.90 0.96
CA GLY A 166 -2.55 7.63 1.96
C GLY A 166 -3.02 6.82 3.17
N ARG A 167 -4.24 6.29 3.18
CA ARG A 167 -4.68 5.39 4.27
C ARG A 167 -4.05 4.02 4.08
N GLY A 168 -3.31 3.54 5.07
CA GLY A 168 -2.65 2.22 5.04
C GLY A 168 -3.30 1.19 5.96
N CYS A 169 -2.53 0.18 6.33
CA CYS A 169 -2.91 -0.77 7.38
C CYS A 169 -2.96 -0.05 8.74
N SER A 170 -4.13 -0.04 9.39
CA SER A 170 -4.29 0.60 10.71
C SER A 170 -3.40 -0.05 11.78
N ARG A 171 -3.23 -1.38 11.72
CA ARG A 171 -2.37 -2.11 12.65
C ARG A 171 -0.91 -1.70 12.51
N CYS A 172 -0.41 -1.51 11.29
CA CYS A 172 0.93 -0.98 11.07
C CYS A 172 1.08 0.46 11.56
N ASP A 173 0.02 1.28 11.45
CA ASP A 173 0.06 2.65 11.96
C ASP A 173 0.12 2.67 13.50
N ASP A 174 -0.67 1.83 14.18
CA ASP A 174 -0.64 1.73 15.64
C ASP A 174 0.71 1.25 16.17
N LEU A 175 1.43 0.38 15.45
CA LEU A 175 2.78 -0.06 15.80
C LEU A 175 3.83 1.06 15.75
N ARG A 176 3.52 2.23 15.16
CA ARG A 176 4.41 3.41 15.17
C ARG A 176 4.30 4.22 16.45
N TYR A 177 3.45 3.83 17.38
CA TYR A 177 3.22 4.58 18.61
C TYR A 177 3.53 3.73 19.85
N ILE A 178 3.88 4.42 20.94
CA ILE A 178 3.93 3.87 22.29
C ILE A 178 2.96 4.62 23.18
N PHE A 179 2.31 3.90 24.07
CA PHE A 179 1.45 4.48 25.09
C PHE A 179 2.29 4.87 26.31
N ILE A 180 2.31 6.16 26.62
CA ILE A 180 2.97 6.71 27.81
C ILE A 180 2.09 6.44 29.05
N ASN A 181 0.78 6.58 28.87
CA ASN A 181 -0.27 6.24 29.83
C ASN A 181 -1.56 5.91 29.05
N ALA A 182 -2.68 5.70 29.75
CA ALA A 182 -3.95 5.31 29.14
C ALA A 182 -4.46 6.30 28.08
N ASP A 183 -4.19 7.60 28.25
CA ASP A 183 -4.76 8.66 27.41
C ASP A 183 -3.73 9.30 26.46
N THR A 184 -2.45 8.95 26.60
CA THR A 184 -1.35 9.58 25.87
C THR A 184 -0.54 8.54 25.11
N ARG A 185 -0.54 8.65 23.78
CA ARG A 185 0.39 7.93 22.91
C ARG A 185 1.30 8.90 22.16
N ILE A 186 2.55 8.52 21.96
CA ILE A 186 3.50 9.27 21.13
C ILE A 186 4.04 8.39 20.02
N ARG A 187 4.46 9.00 18.91
CA ARG A 187 5.20 8.30 17.87
C ARG A 187 6.54 7.81 18.44
N ILE A 188 6.92 6.58 18.10
CA ILE A 188 8.20 6.00 18.48
C ILE A 188 9.33 6.82 17.84
N CYS A 189 10.36 7.12 18.64
CA CYS A 189 11.62 7.63 18.15
C CYS A 189 12.37 6.50 17.43
N GLU A 190 12.43 6.58 16.10
CA GLU A 190 13.11 5.59 15.25
C GLU A 190 14.62 5.83 15.17
N ASP A 191 15.08 7.06 15.44
CA ASP A 191 16.48 7.45 15.47
C ASP A 191 16.93 7.72 16.92
N PRO A 192 17.76 6.85 17.52
CA PRO A 192 18.27 7.03 18.88
C PRO A 192 18.96 8.37 19.13
N ALA A 193 19.54 9.01 18.10
CA ALA A 193 20.19 10.32 18.22
C ALA A 193 19.21 11.46 18.55
N ASN A 194 17.91 11.27 18.26
CA ASN A 194 16.86 12.23 18.56
C ASN A 194 16.09 11.91 19.86
N SER A 195 16.50 10.85 20.56
CA SER A 195 15.85 10.39 21.79
C SER A 195 16.31 11.16 23.03
N ILE A 196 15.56 11.08 24.12
CA ILE A 196 15.97 11.65 25.42
C ILE A 196 17.26 11.03 25.98
N MET A 197 17.64 9.84 25.48
CA MET A 197 18.85 9.15 25.92
C MET A 197 20.12 9.65 25.20
N ALA A 198 19.97 10.46 24.14
CA ALA A 198 21.10 11.04 23.43
C ALA A 198 21.83 12.13 24.24
N ASP A 199 21.15 12.77 25.20
CA ASP A 199 21.74 13.73 26.13
C ASP A 199 22.06 13.04 27.47
N PRO A 200 23.34 12.93 27.88
CA PRO A 200 23.73 12.29 29.13
C PRO A 200 23.08 12.88 30.38
N VAL A 201 22.78 14.18 30.39
CA VAL A 201 22.14 14.86 31.54
C VAL A 201 20.69 14.42 31.67
N LEU A 202 20.00 14.23 30.55
CA LEU A 202 18.62 13.74 30.53
C LEU A 202 18.56 12.24 30.81
N ALA A 203 19.47 11.47 30.23
CA ALA A 203 19.61 10.03 30.46
C ALA A 203 19.80 9.72 31.96
N ALA A 204 20.62 10.51 32.66
CA ALA A 204 20.81 10.36 34.11
C ALA A 204 19.56 10.68 34.95
N GLN A 205 18.56 11.33 34.36
CA GLN A 205 17.32 11.73 35.03
C GLN A 205 16.10 10.89 34.63
N TYR A 206 16.22 10.03 33.61
CA TYR A 206 15.14 9.18 33.14
C TYR A 206 15.35 7.73 33.58
N PHE A 207 14.31 7.13 34.16
CA PHE A 207 14.33 5.75 34.64
C PHE A 207 13.10 5.01 34.10
N PRO A 208 13.26 3.94 33.29
CA PRO A 208 12.15 3.17 32.75
C PRO A 208 11.19 2.64 33.82
N GLU A 209 11.69 2.27 35.00
CA GLU A 209 10.89 1.69 36.09
C GLU A 209 9.87 2.68 36.67
N LEU A 210 10.13 3.99 36.52
CA LEU A 210 9.19 5.05 36.90
C LEU A 210 8.18 5.36 35.78
N ASN A 211 8.40 4.81 34.58
CA ASN A 211 7.70 5.16 33.35
C ASN A 211 7.14 3.92 32.66
N ASN A 212 6.54 3.01 33.43
CA ASN A 212 5.91 1.78 32.93
C ASN A 212 6.84 0.87 32.10
N GLY A 213 8.15 0.91 32.36
CA GLY A 213 9.16 0.15 31.63
C GLY A 213 9.47 0.70 30.23
N ILE A 214 9.01 1.90 29.89
CA ILE A 214 9.23 2.49 28.56
C ILE A 214 10.70 2.87 28.42
N ASP A 215 11.36 2.29 27.41
CA ASP A 215 12.73 2.64 27.03
C ASP A 215 12.80 4.09 26.51
N GLY A 216 13.64 4.90 27.15
CA GLY A 216 13.85 6.30 26.79
C GLY A 216 14.39 6.48 25.37
N VAL A 217 15.07 5.49 24.80
CA VAL A 217 15.54 5.54 23.39
C VAL A 217 14.37 5.69 22.41
N ARG A 218 13.17 5.24 22.81
CA ARG A 218 11.95 5.31 21.99
C ARG A 218 11.19 6.63 22.14
N ILE A 219 11.67 7.56 22.96
CA ILE A 219 11.00 8.84 23.27
C ILE A 219 11.77 10.00 22.65
N PHE A 220 11.15 10.73 21.73
CA PHE A 220 11.73 11.94 21.13
C PHE A 220 11.99 13.02 22.18
N SER A 221 13.16 13.65 22.12
CA SER A 221 13.54 14.77 23.00
C SER A 221 12.62 15.98 22.92
N GLN A 222 11.80 16.13 21.87
CA GLN A 222 10.93 17.31 21.70
C GLN A 222 9.44 17.00 21.90
N CYS A 223 9.08 15.79 22.32
CA CYS A 223 7.68 15.42 22.45
C CYS A 223 7.04 16.01 23.71
N ASN A 224 5.71 16.04 23.74
CA ASN A 224 4.94 16.50 24.90
C ASN A 224 4.50 15.37 25.82
N ALA A 225 5.16 14.20 25.77
CA ALA A 225 4.88 13.08 26.66
C ALA A 225 5.12 13.50 28.11
N PRO A 226 4.14 13.35 29.03
CA PRO A 226 4.39 13.50 30.45
C PRO A 226 5.15 12.26 30.95
N VAL A 227 6.33 12.46 31.53
CA VAL A 227 7.15 11.39 32.11
C VAL A 227 7.56 11.77 33.52
N ILE A 228 7.90 10.76 34.31
CA ILE A 228 8.46 10.94 35.65
C ILE A 228 9.98 11.04 35.52
N TRP A 229 10.51 12.17 35.96
CA TRP A 229 11.95 12.44 36.07
C TRP A 229 12.42 12.17 37.49
N ARG A 230 13.71 11.84 37.62
CA ARG A 230 14.41 11.66 38.89
C ARG A 230 15.66 12.52 38.92
N HIS A 231 15.98 13.11 40.05
CA HIS A 231 17.22 13.86 40.25
C HIS A 231 17.75 13.68 41.66
N GLN A 232 19.03 13.34 41.78
CA GLN A 232 19.72 13.28 43.06
C GLN A 232 20.19 14.68 43.44
N CYS A 233 19.62 15.26 44.50
CA CYS A 233 19.94 16.63 44.90
C CYS A 233 21.34 16.72 45.51
N SER A 234 22.21 17.54 44.93
CA SER A 234 23.56 17.82 45.43
C SER A 234 23.63 19.00 46.40
N HIS A 235 22.56 19.78 46.56
CA HIS A 235 22.56 21.04 47.31
C HIS A 235 22.30 20.87 48.83
N GLY A 236 22.47 19.66 49.38
CA GLY A 236 22.56 19.48 50.84
C GLY A 236 21.40 18.72 51.51
N CYS A 237 20.26 18.51 50.85
CA CYS A 237 19.25 17.58 51.40
C CYS A 237 19.65 16.10 51.21
N GLY A 238 20.49 15.80 50.22
CA GLY A 238 20.90 14.41 49.91
C GLY A 238 19.76 13.52 49.42
N GLU A 239 18.56 14.09 49.20
CA GLU A 239 17.37 13.35 48.81
C GLU A 239 17.30 13.18 47.29
N THR A 240 16.69 12.07 46.88
CA THR A 240 16.28 11.83 45.50
C THR A 240 14.92 12.46 45.27
N HIS A 241 14.84 13.47 44.40
CA HIS A 241 13.58 14.06 43.98
C HIS A 241 13.01 13.34 42.77
N THR A 242 11.71 13.09 42.75
CA THR A 242 10.97 12.65 41.57
C THR A 242 9.87 13.64 41.24
N TRP A 243 9.66 13.94 39.95
CA TRP A 243 8.60 14.85 39.53
C TRP A 243 8.07 14.51 38.15
N SER A 244 6.80 14.86 37.91
CA SER A 244 6.18 14.73 36.59
C SER A 244 6.40 16.01 35.77
N ALA A 245 6.87 15.86 34.53
CA ALA A 245 6.95 16.95 33.56
C ALA A 245 6.91 16.41 32.13
N THR A 246 6.44 17.23 31.19
CA THR A 246 6.55 16.87 29.76
C THR A 246 8.00 16.86 29.32
N VAL A 247 8.33 15.98 28.37
CA VAL A 247 9.70 15.89 27.83
C VAL A 247 10.17 17.24 27.29
N SER A 248 9.39 17.90 26.44
CA SER A 248 9.67 19.24 25.92
C SER A 248 9.92 20.30 27.01
N ASN A 249 9.25 20.24 28.15
CA ASN A 249 9.50 21.14 29.27
C ASN A 249 10.88 20.93 29.88
N ARG A 250 11.31 19.68 29.98
CA ARG A 250 12.63 19.34 30.50
C ARG A 250 13.75 19.64 29.51
N THR A 251 13.52 19.39 28.22
CA THR A 251 14.55 19.43 27.17
C THR A 251 14.63 20.77 26.46
N VAL A 252 13.55 21.22 25.83
CA VAL A 252 13.49 22.43 24.99
C VAL A 252 13.44 23.68 25.86
N PHE A 253 12.63 23.65 26.93
CA PHE A 253 12.46 24.79 27.83
C PHE A 253 13.40 24.77 29.03
N GLY A 254 14.23 23.73 29.18
CA GLY A 254 15.25 23.63 30.23
C GLY A 254 14.72 23.64 31.66
N ARG A 255 13.43 23.33 31.90
CA ARG A 255 12.84 23.33 33.24
C ARG A 255 13.37 22.15 34.05
N GLY A 256 14.14 22.45 35.10
CA GLY A 256 14.72 21.46 36.00
C GLY A 256 13.78 20.98 37.10
N CYS A 257 14.36 20.28 38.09
CA CYS A 257 13.62 19.76 39.23
C CYS A 257 12.97 20.90 40.05
N PRO A 258 11.63 20.93 40.21
CA PRO A 258 10.95 22.00 40.93
C PRO A 258 11.34 22.02 42.43
N HIS A 259 11.61 20.85 43.00
CA HIS A 259 12.02 20.73 44.41
C HIS A 259 13.35 21.45 44.66
N CYS A 260 14.33 21.29 43.77
CA CYS A 260 15.62 21.97 43.90
C CYS A 260 15.52 23.50 43.80
N VAL A 261 14.55 24.02 43.04
CA VAL A 261 14.31 25.46 42.95
C VAL A 261 13.66 26.00 44.24
N SER A 262 12.80 25.20 44.88
CA SER A 262 12.15 25.56 46.15
C SER A 262 13.02 25.30 47.38
N CYS A 263 13.98 24.38 47.28
CA CYS A 263 14.95 24.14 48.34
C CYS A 263 15.79 25.41 48.49
N GLN A 264 15.53 26.19 49.55
CA GLN A 264 16.45 27.19 50.08
C GLN A 264 17.67 26.46 50.68
N CYS A 265 18.43 25.79 49.83
CA CYS A 265 19.74 25.27 50.19
C CYS A 265 20.68 26.47 50.26
N LEU A 266 20.76 27.07 51.45
CA LEU A 266 21.76 28.07 51.80
C LEU A 266 23.13 27.53 51.37
N VAL A 267 23.80 28.28 50.50
CA VAL A 267 25.22 28.12 50.16
C VAL A 267 26.06 28.33 51.42
#